data_AF-A0AAE0GXT1-F1
#
_entry.id   AF-A0AAE0GXT1-F1
#
_cell.length_a   1.000
_cell.length_b   1.000
_cell.length_c   1.000
_cell.angle_alpha   90.00
_cell.angle_beta   90.00
_cell.angle_gamma   90.00
#
_symmetry.space_group_name_H-M   'P 1'
#
loop_
_entity.id
_entity.type
_entity.pdbx_description
1 polymer ?
#
loop_
_entity_poly.entity_id
_entity_poly.type
_entity_poly.pdbx_seq_one_letter_code
_entity_poly.pdbx_strand_id
1 'polypeptide(L)'
;MIHLIELTCTNDQYWGAALLEKWRKYGPLLQLLRDHGYKAQLHIMAVGSTGTVYEHNKKALRKMGMNNKKAEKTLRNLSKTTVGYANSLYWLYMKRIDEQRKSDNARRKDLREGQDHPT
;
A
#
# COMPACT_ATOMS: atom_id res chain seq x y z
N MET A 1 -20.98 18.91 -3.23
CA MET A 1 -19.98 18.22 -4.07
C MET A 1 -19.31 17.17 -3.21
N ILE A 2 -19.29 15.90 -3.64
CA ILE A 2 -18.74 14.78 -2.89
C ILE A 2 -17.33 14.49 -3.40
N HIS A 3 -16.37 14.40 -2.48
CA HIS A 3 -14.99 14.02 -2.78
C HIS A 3 -14.72 12.61 -2.25
N LEU A 4 -14.42 11.68 -3.15
CA LEU A 4 -13.93 10.36 -2.78
C LEU A 4 -12.40 10.40 -2.84
N ILE A 5 -11.75 9.97 -1.77
CA ILE A 5 -10.29 9.91 -1.67
C ILE A 5 -9.90 8.45 -1.51
N GLU A 6 -9.18 7.91 -2.49
CA GLU A 6 -8.57 6.59 -2.40
C GLU A 6 -7.06 6.77 -2.22
N LEU A 7 -6.50 6.16 -1.18
CA LEU A 7 -5.06 6.04 -1.00
C LEU A 7 -4.63 4.63 -1.39
N THR A 8 -3.63 4.52 -2.26
CA THR A 8 -3.06 3.23 -2.65
C THR A 8 -1.55 3.23 -2.48
N CYS A 9 -1.03 2.17 -1.85
CA CYS A 9 0.40 1.90 -1.79
C CYS A 9 0.72 0.82 -2.82
N THR A 10 1.74 1.03 -3.64
CA THR A 10 2.07 0.15 -4.76
C THR A 10 3.57 0.09 -4.95
N ASN A 11 4.07 -0.98 -5.57
CA ASN A 11 5.41 -0.95 -6.12
C ASN A 11 5.54 0.21 -7.11
N ASP A 12 6.66 0.92 -7.04
CA ASP A 12 6.94 2.12 -7.82
C ASP A 12 6.77 1.93 -9.33
N GLN A 13 6.99 0.72 -9.85
CA GLN A 13 6.89 0.37 -11.26
C GLN A 13 5.44 0.20 -11.73
N TYR A 14 4.52 -0.17 -10.83
CA TYR A 14 3.14 -0.55 -11.18
C TYR A 14 2.10 0.53 -10.84
N TRP A 15 2.53 1.75 -10.53
CA TRP A 15 1.62 2.81 -10.09
C TRP A 15 0.51 3.14 -11.09
N GLY A 16 0.82 3.14 -12.40
CA GLY A 16 -0.17 3.41 -13.44
C GLY A 16 -1.27 2.34 -13.50
N ALA A 17 -0.89 1.07 -13.35
CA ALA A 17 -1.84 -0.04 -13.28
C ALA A 17 -2.72 0.05 -12.02
N ALA A 18 -2.12 0.36 -10.86
CA ALA A 18 -2.85 0.57 -9.63
C ALA A 18 -3.88 1.71 -9.76
N LEU A 19 -3.52 2.84 -10.38
CA LEU A 19 -4.49 3.91 -10.65
C LEU A 19 -5.66 3.45 -11.52
N LEU A 20 -5.37 2.74 -12.62
CA LEU A 20 -6.39 2.25 -13.53
C LEU A 20 -7.35 1.26 -12.84
N GLU A 21 -6.82 0.37 -12.01
CA GLU A 21 -7.62 -0.56 -11.20
C GLU A 21 -8.60 0.20 -10.30
N LYS A 22 -8.13 1.22 -9.59
CA LYS A 22 -8.98 2.04 -8.71
C LYS A 22 -10.03 2.82 -9.50
N TRP A 23 -9.68 3.37 -10.66
CA TRP A 23 -10.66 4.00 -11.55
C TRP A 23 -11.75 3.03 -12.01
N ARG A 24 -11.39 1.80 -12.38
CA ARG A 24 -12.36 0.75 -12.75
C ARG A 24 -13.25 0.36 -11.58
N LYS A 25 -12.67 0.22 -10.37
CA LYS A 25 -13.40 -0.13 -9.15
C LYS A 25 -14.46 0.89 -8.77
N TYR A 26 -14.10 2.18 -8.80
CA TYR A 26 -14.98 3.25 -8.33
C TYR A 26 -15.81 3.91 -9.44
N GLY A 27 -15.52 3.63 -10.71
CA GLY A 27 -16.27 4.15 -11.86
C GLY A 27 -17.79 3.95 -11.76
N PRO A 28 -18.28 2.73 -11.47
CA PRO A 28 -19.72 2.47 -11.30
C PRO A 28 -20.34 3.29 -10.16
N LEU A 29 -19.65 3.41 -9.02
CA LEU A 29 -20.13 4.22 -7.88
C LEU A 29 -20.21 5.71 -8.23
N LEU A 30 -19.21 6.24 -8.93
CA LEU A 30 -19.24 7.63 -9.39
C LEU A 30 -20.39 7.89 -10.35
N GLN A 31 -20.71 6.91 -11.22
CA GLN A 31 -21.84 7.02 -12.12
C GLN A 31 -23.16 7.02 -11.34
N LEU A 32 -23.34 6.07 -10.42
CA LEU A 32 -24.52 5.99 -9.57
C LEU A 32 -24.77 7.32 -8.82
N LEU A 33 -23.73 7.92 -8.24
CA LEU A 33 -23.84 9.21 -7.56
C LEU A 33 -24.29 10.33 -8.52
N ARG A 34 -23.76 10.37 -9.74
CA ARG A 34 -24.16 11.35 -10.75
C ARG A 34 -25.61 11.17 -11.18
N ASP A 35 -26.06 9.94 -11.36
CA ASP A 35 -27.43 9.60 -11.74
C ASP A 35 -28.44 10.05 -10.67
N HIS A 36 -28.02 10.11 -9.41
CA HIS A 36 -28.81 10.65 -8.28
C HIS A 36 -28.63 12.16 -8.06
N GLY A 37 -28.06 12.89 -9.03
CA GLY A 37 -27.91 14.34 -8.97
C GLY A 37 -26.71 14.83 -8.15
N TYR A 38 -25.84 13.94 -7.65
CA TYR A 38 -24.65 14.35 -6.91
C TYR A 38 -23.49 14.67 -7.85
N LYS A 39 -22.87 15.83 -7.63
CA LYS A 39 -21.55 16.14 -8.20
C LYS A 39 -20.47 15.39 -7.40
N ALA A 40 -19.97 14.28 -7.91
CA ALA A 40 -18.94 13.45 -7.28
C ALA A 40 -17.61 13.46 -8.05
N GLN A 41 -16.49 13.46 -7.32
CA GLN A 41 -15.15 13.37 -7.90
C GLN A 41 -14.27 12.40 -7.11
N LEU A 42 -13.61 11.48 -7.82
CA LEU A 42 -12.59 10.60 -7.27
C LEU A 42 -11.20 11.23 -7.38
N HIS A 43 -10.49 11.20 -6.26
CA HIS A 43 -9.10 11.59 -6.11
C HIS A 43 -8.32 10.37 -5.65
N ILE A 44 -7.49 9.84 -6.54
CA ILE A 44 -6.66 8.68 -6.24
C ILE A 44 -5.27 9.21 -5.92
N MET A 45 -4.76 8.88 -4.74
CA MET A 45 -3.40 9.19 -4.32
C MET A 45 -2.60 7.90 -4.31
N ALA A 46 -1.59 7.80 -5.17
CA ALA A 46 -0.69 6.66 -5.18
C ALA A 46 0.60 7.00 -4.44
N VAL A 47 1.11 6.07 -3.63
CA VAL A 47 2.42 6.19 -3.01
C VAL A 47 3.21 4.94 -3.35
N GLY A 48 4.41 5.16 -3.85
CA GLY A 48 5.37 4.11 -4.11
C GLY A 48 5.84 3.43 -2.84
N SER A 49 6.22 2.16 -2.92
CA SER A 49 6.75 1.38 -1.80
C SER A 49 8.04 1.98 -1.22
N THR A 50 8.78 2.74 -2.03
CA THR A 50 9.97 3.50 -1.60
C THR A 50 9.63 4.89 -1.04
N GLY A 51 8.35 5.21 -0.88
CA GLY A 51 7.87 6.52 -0.49
C GLY A 51 7.76 7.50 -1.66
N THR A 52 7.89 7.03 -2.90
CA THR A 52 7.75 7.89 -4.09
C THR A 52 6.36 8.52 -4.12
N VAL A 53 6.32 9.85 -4.27
CA VAL A 53 5.07 10.61 -4.40
C VAL A 53 4.97 11.14 -5.82
N TYR A 54 3.82 10.89 -6.44
CA TYR A 54 3.56 11.31 -7.81
C TYR A 54 2.89 12.69 -7.87
N GLU A 55 3.19 13.45 -8.93
CA GLU A 55 2.67 14.80 -9.15
C GLU A 55 1.13 14.89 -9.12
N HIS A 56 0.44 13.82 -9.52
CA HIS A 56 -1.02 13.79 -9.48
C HIS A 56 -1.57 13.90 -8.05
N ASN A 57 -0.85 13.42 -7.02
CA ASN A 57 -1.26 13.57 -5.62
C ASN A 57 -1.29 15.04 -5.20
N LYS A 58 -0.29 15.83 -5.62
CA LYS A 58 -0.26 17.29 -5.33
C LYS A 58 -1.44 17.99 -5.98
N LYS A 59 -1.75 17.64 -7.24
CA LYS A 59 -2.92 18.17 -7.95
C LYS A 59 -4.24 17.79 -7.23
N ALA A 60 -4.37 16.55 -6.76
CA ALA A 60 -5.54 16.10 -6.01
C ALA A 60 -5.73 16.89 -4.71
N LEU A 61 -4.68 17.03 -3.90
CA LEU A 61 -4.74 17.81 -2.65
C LEU A 61 -5.13 19.27 -2.90
N ARG A 62 -4.58 19.89 -3.96
CA ARG A 62 -4.96 21.26 -4.37
C ARG A 62 -6.43 21.37 -4.80
N LYS A 63 -6.95 20.38 -5.53
CA LYS A 63 -8.38 20.32 -5.91
C LYS A 63 -9.31 20.17 -4.69
N MET A 64 -8.79 19.65 -3.58
CA MET A 64 -9.50 19.56 -2.30
C MET A 64 -9.30 20.81 -1.42
N GLY A 65 -8.74 21.89 -1.97
CA GLY A 65 -8.59 23.16 -1.27
C GLY A 65 -7.32 23.29 -0.41
N MET A 66 -6.39 22.33 -0.48
CA MET A 66 -5.10 22.51 0.20
C MET A 66 -4.21 23.52 -0.52
N ASN A 67 -3.65 24.47 0.24
CA ASN A 67 -2.59 25.34 -0.26
C ASN A 67 -1.29 24.55 -0.52
N ASN A 68 -0.38 25.13 -1.30
CA ASN A 68 0.86 24.46 -1.73
C ASN A 68 1.72 23.97 -0.56
N LYS A 69 1.92 24.82 0.46
CA LYS A 69 2.75 24.48 1.64
C LYS A 69 2.18 23.29 2.40
N LYS A 70 0.86 23.27 2.63
CA LYS A 70 0.15 22.19 3.34
C LYS A 70 0.12 20.91 2.51
N ALA A 71 -0.11 21.02 1.20
CA ALA A 71 -0.07 19.87 0.30
C ALA A 71 1.31 19.20 0.33
N GLU A 72 2.39 19.96 0.18
CA GLU A 72 3.75 19.42 0.23
C GLU A 72 4.11 18.79 1.57
N LYS A 73 3.75 19.43 2.68
CA LYS A 73 3.96 18.84 4.01
C LYS A 73 3.20 17.52 4.16
N THR A 74 1.96 17.46 3.68
CA THR A 74 1.13 16.25 3.72
C THR A 74 1.75 15.13 2.89
N LEU A 75 2.21 15.43 1.68
CA LEU A 75 2.86 14.46 0.79
C LEU A 75 4.17 13.92 1.38
N ARG A 76 4.99 14.79 1.99
CA ARG A 76 6.22 14.37 2.68
C ARG A 76 5.91 13.44 3.87
N ASN A 77 4.88 13.77 4.66
CA ASN A 77 4.46 12.92 5.76
C ASN A 77 3.97 11.57 5.25
N LEU A 78 3.13 11.57 4.21
CA LEU A 78 2.60 10.36 3.60
C LEU A 78 3.71 9.45 3.05
N SER A 79 4.71 10.03 2.39
CA SER A 79 5.93 9.34 1.94
C SER A 79 6.65 8.65 3.10
N LYS A 80 6.96 9.40 4.17
CA LYS A 80 7.63 8.88 5.37
C LYS A 80 6.84 7.75 6.04
N THR A 81 5.54 7.93 6.22
CA THR A 81 4.66 6.91 6.81
C THR A 81 4.64 5.65 5.97
N THR A 82 4.60 5.77 4.64
CA THR A 82 4.59 4.62 3.73
C THR A 82 5.89 3.83 3.83
N VAL A 83 7.04 4.50 3.80
CA VAL A 83 8.35 3.84 3.97
C VAL A 83 8.46 3.17 5.34
N GLY A 84 8.05 3.87 6.40
CA GLY A 84 8.06 3.31 7.75
C GLY A 84 7.25 2.02 7.83
N TYR A 85 6.05 2.02 7.27
CA TYR A 85 5.18 0.84 7.26
C TYR A 85 5.75 -0.30 6.39
N ALA A 86 6.28 0.02 5.19
CA ALA A 86 6.91 -0.96 4.32
C ALA A 86 8.12 -1.64 4.99
N ASN A 87 8.94 -0.87 5.71
CA ASN A 87 10.07 -1.40 6.48
C ASN A 87 9.60 -2.31 7.63
N SER A 88 8.53 -1.94 8.34
CA SER A 88 7.95 -2.79 9.38
C SER A 88 7.43 -4.11 8.82
N LEU A 89 6.75 -4.08 7.66
CA LEU A 89 6.28 -5.30 6.99
C LEU A 89 7.45 -6.19 6.54
N TYR A 90 8.50 -5.60 5.98
CA TYR A 90 9.71 -6.34 5.61
C TYR A 90 10.34 -7.03 6.83
N TRP A 91 10.43 -6.33 7.96
CA TRP A 91 10.98 -6.91 9.18
C TRP A 91 10.14 -8.08 9.71
N LEU A 92 8.81 -7.95 9.72
CA LEU A 92 7.90 -9.03 10.11
C LEU A 92 8.02 -10.24 9.18
N TYR A 93 8.17 -10.00 7.88
CA TYR A 93 8.38 -11.05 6.89
C TYR A 93 9.69 -11.81 7.13
N MET A 94 10.79 -11.08 7.32
CA MET A 94 12.10 -11.68 7.60
C MET A 94 12.10 -12.48 8.91
N LYS A 95 11.48 -11.95 9.96
CA LYS A 95 11.32 -12.67 11.23
C LYS A 95 10.60 -14.00 11.05
N ARG A 96 9.51 -14.02 10.27
CA ARG A 96 8.77 -15.26 9.97
C ARG A 96 9.62 -16.28 9.21
N ILE A 97 10.44 -15.84 8.25
CA ILE A 97 11.36 -16.73 7.51
C ILE A 97 12.35 -17.37 8.48
N ASP A 98 12.94 -16.59 9.38
CA ASP A 98 13.92 -17.11 10.34
C ASP A 98 13.28 -18.10 11.32
N GLU A 99 12.05 -17.85 11.77
CA GLU A 99 11.28 -18.77 12.62
C GLU A 99 10.98 -20.09 11.88
N GLN A 100 10.59 -20.03 10.61
CA GLN A 100 10.38 -21.22 9.78
C GLN A 100 11.67 -22.03 9.61
N ARG A 101 12.79 -21.36 9.29
CA ARG A 101 14.11 -22.00 9.17
C ARG A 101 14.54 -22.71 10.45
N LYS A 102 14.31 -22.09 11.61
CA LYS A 102 14.60 -22.71 12.91
C LYS A 102 13.75 -23.94 13.16
N SER A 103 12.45 -23.86 12.88
CA SER A 103 11.52 -25.00 12.99
C SER A 103 11.91 -26.17 12.07
N ASP A 104 12.25 -25.88 10.82
CA ASP A 104 12.67 -26.90 9.85
C ASP A 104 13.99 -27.56 10.24
N ASN A 105 14.95 -26.78 10.77
CA ASN A 105 16.22 -27.31 11.27
C ASN A 105 16.03 -28.17 12.52
N ALA A 106 15.13 -27.81 13.44
CA ALA A 106 14.80 -28.63 14.61
C ALA A 106 14.20 -29.97 14.17
N ARG A 107 13.21 -29.97 13.28
CA ARG A 107 12.61 -31.20 12.73
C ARG A 107 13.64 -32.11 12.06
N ARG A 108 14.59 -31.54 11.30
CA ARG A 108 15.67 -32.32 10.66
C ARG A 108 16.62 -32.93 11.68
N LYS A 109 16.84 -32.29 12.82
CA LYS A 109 17.69 -32.81 13.90
C LYS A 109 17.01 -33.98 14.61
N ASP A 110 15.73 -33.84 14.96
CA ASP A 110 14.95 -34.92 15.59
C ASP A 110 14.87 -36.18 14.70
N LEU A 111 14.72 -36.00 13.38
CA LEU A 111 14.72 -37.11 12.41
C LEU A 111 16.06 -37.85 12.32
N ARG A 112 17.19 -37.17 12.58
CA ARG A 112 18.52 -37.80 12.58
C ARG A 112 18.76 -38.57 13.88
N GLU A 113 18.41 -37.97 15.02
CA GLU A 113 18.58 -38.59 16.33
C GLU A 113 17.65 -39.82 16.52
N GLY A 114 16.49 -39.85 15.87
CA GLY A 114 15.59 -41.01 15.86
C GLY A 114 16.04 -42.20 14.99
N GLN A 115 17.08 -42.05 14.16
CA GLN A 115 17.63 -43.14 13.32
C GLN A 115 18.79 -43.89 13.98
N ASP A 116 19.40 -43.34 15.04
CA ASP A 116 20.58 -43.92 15.71
C ASP A 116 20.22 -44.93 16.84
N HIS A 117 18.93 -45.20 17.07
CA HIS A 117 18.44 -46.24 17.99
C HIS A 117 17.40 -47.15 17.34
N PRO A 118 17.77 -48.02 16.38
CA PRO A 118 16.95 -49.17 16.03
C PRO A 118 17.03 -50.19 17.16
N THR A 119 15.87 -50.59 17.68
CA THR A 119 15.71 -51.69 18.63
C THR A 119 15.95 -53.03 17.96
#